data_AF-A0A370EZ65-F1
#
_entry.id   AF-A0A370EZ65-F1
#
_cell.length_a   1.000
_cell.length_b   1.000
_cell.length_c   1.000
_cell.angle_alpha   90.00
_cell.angle_beta   90.00
_cell.angle_gamma   90.00
#
_symmetry.space_group_name_H-M   'P 1'
#
loop_
_entity.id
_entity.type
_entity.pdbx_description
1 polymer ?
#
loop_
_entity_poly.entity_id
_entity_poly.type
_entity_poly.pdbx_seq_one_letter_code
_entity_poly.pdbx_strand_id
1 'polypeptide(L)'
;MKTIILRSFLWLLFLTAVIACSSDSDSKPIDLCASTNCQNGGECIDGTCHCPEGYYGVNCETEKRPIFVKVTNVVVKKFNGSPADIYIEILRQTSSGFTSVYESDTYYGDAFSPGAYNFETNLNISSVDTPHVISLFDYNEVADDHIGDIAFFPYNPGEKFPAKTTISYQGFEADVYFSYQW
;
A
#
# COMPACT_ATOMS: atom_id res chain seq x y z
N MET A 1 -17.83 85.62 -37.30
CA MET A 1 -18.36 84.34 -37.85
C MET A 1 -17.20 83.59 -38.49
N LYS A 2 -16.76 82.37 -38.16
CA LYS A 2 -17.24 81.27 -37.33
C LYS A 2 -16.01 80.49 -36.79
N THR A 3 -15.99 80.31 -35.47
CA THR A 3 -15.40 79.22 -34.65
C THR A 3 -14.63 78.06 -35.35
N ILE A 4 -13.33 77.91 -35.06
CA ILE A 4 -12.46 76.76 -35.45
C ILE A 4 -12.01 75.89 -34.24
N ILE A 5 -12.61 76.06 -33.05
CA ILE A 5 -12.11 75.40 -31.81
C ILE A 5 -12.57 73.92 -31.66
N LEU A 6 -13.43 73.39 -32.52
CA LEU A 6 -14.18 72.16 -32.24
C LEU A 6 -13.68 70.87 -32.93
N ARG A 7 -12.38 70.68 -33.11
CA ARG A 7 -11.83 69.39 -33.59
C ARG A 7 -10.65 68.84 -32.79
N SER A 8 -9.96 69.68 -32.00
CA SER A 8 -8.81 69.22 -31.22
C SER A 8 -9.18 68.58 -29.88
N PHE A 9 -10.39 68.82 -29.37
CA PHE A 9 -10.86 68.26 -28.09
C PHE A 9 -11.42 66.84 -28.19
N LEU A 10 -11.75 66.35 -29.39
CA LEU A 10 -12.30 65.01 -29.59
C LEU A 10 -11.24 63.90 -29.63
N TRP A 11 -9.94 64.26 -29.72
CA TRP A 11 -8.82 63.33 -29.65
C TRP A 11 -8.17 63.28 -28.26
N LEU A 12 -8.30 64.35 -27.47
CA LEU A 12 -7.85 64.36 -26.06
C LEU A 12 -8.77 63.55 -25.12
N LEU A 13 -10.02 63.31 -25.51
CA LEU A 13 -10.95 62.43 -24.78
C LEU A 13 -10.72 60.94 -25.03
N PHE A 14 -9.90 60.57 -26.03
CA PHE A 14 -9.54 59.17 -26.29
C PHE A 14 -8.23 58.76 -25.61
N LEU A 15 -7.43 59.72 -25.13
CA LEU A 15 -6.15 59.45 -24.46
C LEU A 15 -6.27 59.28 -22.94
N THR A 16 -7.39 59.72 -22.33
CA THR A 16 -7.62 59.60 -20.88
C THR A 16 -8.46 58.39 -20.48
N ALA A 17 -8.94 57.58 -21.43
CA ALA A 17 -9.74 56.40 -21.15
C ALA A 17 -8.92 55.12 -20.88
N VAL A 18 -7.58 55.21 -20.81
CA VAL A 18 -6.69 54.07 -20.56
C VAL A 18 -6.19 53.96 -19.11
N ILE A 19 -6.64 54.85 -18.20
CA ILE A 19 -6.12 54.93 -16.82
C ILE A 19 -7.11 54.34 -15.79
N ALA A 20 -8.21 53.72 -16.21
CA ALA A 20 -9.13 53.06 -15.26
C ALA A 20 -9.04 51.54 -15.37
N CYS A 21 -8.58 50.91 -14.28
CA CYS A 21 -8.47 49.48 -14.01
C CYS A 21 -7.28 48.73 -14.62
N SER A 22 -6.07 49.08 -14.18
CA SER A 22 -5.04 48.07 -13.90
C SER A 22 -4.89 47.99 -12.38
N SER A 23 -5.86 47.35 -11.73
CA SER A 23 -5.68 46.83 -10.37
C SER A 23 -4.94 45.50 -10.47
N ASP A 24 -3.73 45.53 -11.03
CA ASP A 24 -2.80 44.41 -10.95
C ASP A 24 -2.17 44.45 -9.56
N SER A 25 -2.94 44.07 -8.54
CA SER A 25 -2.33 43.62 -7.30
C SER A 25 -1.70 42.26 -7.59
N ASP A 26 -0.51 42.31 -8.19
CA ASP A 26 0.29 41.15 -8.57
C ASP A 26 0.94 40.50 -7.33
N SER A 27 0.19 40.40 -6.23
CA SER A 27 0.55 39.55 -5.11
C SER A 27 0.20 38.13 -5.52
N LYS A 28 1.09 37.51 -6.31
CA LYS A 28 1.07 36.05 -6.50
C LYS A 28 0.93 35.41 -5.12
N PRO A 29 -0.10 34.59 -4.86
CA PRO A 29 -0.21 33.88 -3.60
C PRO A 29 1.09 33.13 -3.33
N ILE A 30 1.62 33.26 -2.11
CA ILE A 30 2.80 32.47 -1.71
C ILE A 30 2.35 31.02 -1.73
N ASP A 31 2.87 30.25 -2.69
CA ASP A 31 2.70 28.81 -2.71
C ASP A 31 3.62 28.21 -1.65
N LEU A 32 3.06 28.03 -0.44
CA LEU A 32 3.78 27.42 0.68
C LEU A 32 4.17 25.97 0.40
N CYS A 33 3.50 25.30 -0.54
CA CYS A 33 3.81 23.93 -0.93
C CYS A 33 5.01 23.81 -1.87
N ALA A 34 5.45 24.90 -2.51
CA ALA A 34 6.64 24.90 -3.36
C ALA A 34 7.93 24.51 -2.59
N SER A 35 7.97 24.76 -1.28
CA SER A 35 9.10 24.40 -0.40
C SER A 35 8.83 23.20 0.52
N THR A 36 7.62 22.65 0.52
CA THR A 36 7.23 21.55 1.42
C THR A 36 7.33 20.21 0.67
N ASN A 37 8.15 19.30 1.20
CA ASN A 37 8.40 18.01 0.56
C ASN A 37 7.70 16.88 1.32
N CYS A 38 6.41 16.66 1.02
CA CYS A 38 5.66 15.54 1.59
C CYS A 38 6.06 14.21 0.94
N GLN A 39 6.43 13.23 1.77
CA GLN A 39 6.85 11.89 1.36
C GLN A 39 5.68 10.91 1.40
N ASN A 40 5.90 9.71 0.85
CA ASN A 40 4.99 8.57 0.98
C ASN A 40 3.53 8.82 0.57
N GLY A 41 3.30 9.75 -0.37
CA GLY A 41 1.96 10.10 -0.84
C GLY A 41 1.24 11.14 0.03
N GLY A 42 1.96 11.83 0.92
CA GLY A 42 1.44 12.98 1.66
C GLY A 42 0.99 14.11 0.75
N GLU A 43 -0.13 14.72 1.09
CA GLU A 43 -0.68 15.90 0.41
C GLU A 43 -0.20 17.16 1.10
N CYS A 44 0.28 18.16 0.36
CA CYS A 44 0.61 19.46 0.94
C CYS A 44 -0.62 20.37 0.91
N ILE A 45 -0.99 20.90 2.08
CA ILE A 45 -2.06 21.90 2.25
C ILE A 45 -1.49 23.06 3.05
N ASP A 46 -1.46 24.26 2.45
CA ASP A 46 -0.93 25.49 3.06
C ASP A 46 0.46 25.32 3.70
N GLY A 47 1.35 24.57 3.05
CA GLY A 47 2.71 24.31 3.51
C GLY A 47 2.85 23.19 4.55
N THR A 48 1.74 22.56 4.94
CA THR A 48 1.71 21.45 5.92
C THR A 48 1.41 20.13 5.21
N CYS A 49 2.15 19.08 5.56
CA CYS A 49 1.87 17.75 5.02
C CYS A 49 0.73 17.06 5.76
N HIS A 50 -0.25 16.60 5.00
CA HIS A 50 -1.34 15.74 5.43
C HIS A 50 -0.98 14.30 5.07
N CYS A 51 -0.62 13.53 6.09
CA CYS A 51 -0.08 12.19 5.88
C CYS A 51 -1.18 11.16 5.61
N PRO A 52 -0.98 10.25 4.65
CA PRO A 52 -1.87 9.13 4.44
C PRO A 52 -1.83 8.19 5.64
N GLU A 53 -2.80 7.29 5.69
CA GLU A 53 -2.83 6.22 6.69
C GLU A 53 -1.53 5.42 6.64
N GLY A 54 -1.05 5.01 7.82
CA GLY A 54 0.24 4.36 7.95
C GLY A 54 1.47 5.27 7.96
N TYR A 55 1.35 6.59 7.80
CA TYR A 55 2.51 7.50 7.88
C TYR A 55 2.32 8.65 8.86
N TYR A 56 3.44 9.17 9.37
CA TYR A 56 3.52 10.35 10.23
C TYR A 56 4.87 11.06 10.09
N GLY A 57 5.01 12.19 10.76
CA GLY A 57 6.18 13.08 10.65
C GLY A 57 5.83 14.39 9.97
N VAL A 58 6.73 15.38 10.04
CA VAL A 58 6.50 16.71 9.44
C VAL A 58 6.33 16.61 7.93
N ASN A 59 7.02 15.63 7.33
CA ASN A 59 7.03 15.37 5.90
C ASN A 59 6.46 13.98 5.58
N CYS A 60 5.71 13.34 6.48
CA CYS A 60 5.20 11.97 6.31
C CYS A 60 6.30 10.92 6.05
N GLU A 61 7.49 11.15 6.60
CA GLU A 61 8.69 10.36 6.40
C GLU A 61 8.74 9.07 7.22
N THR A 62 7.89 8.95 8.26
CA THR A 62 7.94 7.83 9.20
C THR A 62 6.75 6.90 9.04
N GLU A 63 7.00 5.59 8.95
CA GLU A 63 5.98 4.54 8.92
C GLU A 63 5.40 4.32 10.32
N LYS A 64 4.07 4.26 10.42
CA LYS A 64 3.36 3.78 11.60
C LYS A 64 3.39 2.26 11.59
N ARG A 65 3.80 1.68 12.72
CA ARG A 65 3.63 0.26 12.98
C ARG A 65 2.12 -0.10 12.98
N PRO A 66 1.65 -1.06 12.16
CA PRO A 66 0.26 -1.52 12.20
C PRO A 66 -0.11 -2.12 13.56
N ILE A 67 -1.37 -2.00 13.96
CA ILE A 67 -1.93 -2.69 15.13
C ILE A 67 -2.26 -4.14 14.74
N PHE A 68 -2.88 -4.32 13.57
CA PHE A 68 -3.18 -5.62 12.98
C PHE A 68 -2.80 -5.65 11.51
N VAL A 69 -2.36 -6.83 11.06
CA VAL A 69 -2.25 -7.17 9.64
C VAL A 69 -3.20 -8.32 9.38
N LYS A 70 -4.14 -8.12 8.47
CA LYS A 70 -5.00 -9.19 7.98
C LYS A 70 -4.31 -9.86 6.80
N VAL A 71 -3.96 -11.13 6.94
CA VAL A 71 -3.64 -11.98 5.78
C VAL A 71 -4.98 -12.33 5.15
N THR A 72 -5.23 -11.81 3.95
CA THR A 72 -6.52 -11.99 3.27
C THR A 72 -6.53 -13.26 2.43
N ASN A 73 -5.39 -13.59 1.84
CA ASN A 73 -5.25 -14.69 0.90
C ASN A 73 -3.79 -15.19 0.86
N VAL A 74 -3.61 -16.49 0.65
CA VAL A 74 -2.34 -17.11 0.25
C VAL A 74 -2.56 -17.85 -1.06
N VAL A 75 -1.73 -17.55 -2.07
CA VAL A 75 -1.75 -18.28 -3.35
C VAL A 75 -0.50 -19.12 -3.47
N VAL A 76 -0.63 -20.44 -3.39
CA VAL A 76 0.47 -21.39 -3.60
C VAL A 76 0.77 -21.51 -5.09
N LYS A 77 2.04 -21.31 -5.46
CA LYS A 77 2.51 -21.19 -6.84
C LYS A 77 3.38 -22.36 -7.27
N LYS A 78 4.22 -22.86 -6.37
CA LYS A 78 5.14 -23.98 -6.60
C LYS A 78 5.33 -24.75 -5.31
N PHE A 79 5.50 -26.05 -5.41
CA PHE A 79 5.84 -26.97 -4.32
C PHE A 79 6.51 -28.24 -4.86
N ASN A 80 7.11 -29.03 -3.99
CA ASN A 80 7.72 -30.32 -4.32
C ASN A 80 6.69 -31.45 -4.10
N GLY A 81 6.86 -32.60 -4.77
CA GLY A 81 5.94 -33.74 -4.59
C GLY A 81 4.59 -33.51 -5.27
N SER A 82 4.59 -33.39 -6.60
CA SER A 82 3.39 -33.15 -7.41
C SER A 82 3.04 -34.37 -8.27
N PRO A 83 1.75 -34.73 -8.44
CA PRO A 83 0.57 -34.10 -7.84
C PRO A 83 0.39 -34.41 -6.34
N ALA A 84 -0.37 -33.58 -5.63
CA ALA A 84 -0.70 -33.73 -4.20
C ALA A 84 -2.06 -33.09 -3.85
N ASP A 85 -2.71 -33.55 -2.78
CA ASP A 85 -3.97 -33.02 -2.26
C ASP A 85 -3.68 -31.91 -1.24
N ILE A 86 -3.43 -30.70 -1.72
CA ILE A 86 -2.77 -29.68 -0.90
C ILE A 86 -3.72 -28.84 -0.02
N TYR A 87 -3.31 -28.60 1.22
CA TYR A 87 -3.90 -27.60 2.12
C TYR A 87 -2.80 -26.87 2.91
N ILE A 88 -3.14 -25.74 3.54
CA ILE A 88 -2.16 -24.92 4.26
C ILE A 88 -2.49 -24.76 5.73
N GLU A 89 -1.44 -24.64 6.53
CA GLU A 89 -1.47 -24.14 7.89
C GLU A 89 -0.62 -22.87 7.99
N ILE A 90 -1.04 -21.90 8.80
CA ILE A 90 -0.19 -20.76 9.17
C ILE A 90 0.17 -20.90 10.64
N LEU A 91 1.47 -20.92 10.90
CA LEU A 91 2.06 -21.02 12.22
C LEU A 91 2.65 -19.67 12.64
N ARG A 92 2.49 -19.32 13.91
CA ARG A 92 3.14 -18.17 14.54
C ARG A 92 4.30 -18.63 15.41
N GLN A 93 5.46 -17.98 15.29
CA GLN A 93 6.57 -18.24 16.20
C GLN A 93 6.27 -17.69 17.61
N THR A 94 6.54 -18.50 18.63
CA THR A 94 6.46 -18.17 20.05
C THR A 94 7.80 -18.48 20.74
N SER A 95 7.92 -18.12 22.01
CA SER A 95 9.07 -18.52 22.84
C SER A 95 9.19 -20.03 23.04
N SER A 96 8.09 -20.78 22.85
CA SER A 96 8.03 -22.23 23.05
C SER A 96 8.06 -23.04 21.75
N GLY A 97 8.23 -22.39 20.59
CA GLY A 97 8.22 -23.04 19.28
C GLY A 97 7.25 -22.36 18.31
N PHE A 98 6.41 -23.15 17.65
CA PHE A 98 5.40 -22.67 16.71
C PHE A 98 4.01 -23.05 17.21
N THR A 99 3.02 -22.19 16.97
CA THR A 99 1.60 -22.46 17.23
C THR A 99 0.79 -22.27 15.97
N SER A 100 -0.12 -23.19 15.68
CA SER A 100 -1.14 -22.98 14.66
C SER A 100 -1.96 -21.74 14.98
N VAL A 101 -2.15 -20.89 13.98
CA VAL A 101 -3.06 -19.74 14.05
C VAL A 101 -4.10 -19.74 12.93
N TYR A 102 -3.94 -20.62 11.94
CA TYR A 102 -4.89 -20.84 10.86
C TYR A 102 -4.61 -22.20 10.23
N GLU A 103 -5.68 -22.88 9.82
CA GLU A 103 -5.68 -24.06 8.97
C GLU A 103 -6.78 -23.86 7.93
N SER A 104 -6.53 -24.21 6.67
CA SER A 104 -7.54 -24.04 5.63
C SER A 104 -8.66 -25.07 5.77
N ASP A 105 -9.92 -24.62 5.71
CA ASP A 105 -11.10 -25.48 5.80
C ASP A 105 -11.26 -26.46 4.61
N THR A 106 -10.53 -26.23 3.52
CA THR A 106 -10.61 -27.00 2.28
C THR A 106 -9.22 -27.27 1.73
N TYR A 107 -9.11 -28.29 0.88
CA TYR A 107 -7.90 -28.66 0.16
C TYR A 107 -8.15 -28.62 -1.35
N TYR A 108 -7.06 -28.58 -2.12
CA TYR A 108 -7.09 -28.75 -3.57
C TYR A 108 -6.59 -30.15 -3.94
N GLY A 109 -7.49 -31.01 -4.43
CA GLY A 109 -7.12 -32.34 -4.88
C GLY A 109 -6.30 -32.35 -6.18
N ASP A 110 -5.40 -33.33 -6.32
CA ASP A 110 -4.56 -33.57 -7.49
C ASP A 110 -3.82 -32.32 -8.00
N ALA A 111 -3.32 -31.48 -7.09
CA ALA A 111 -2.68 -30.21 -7.43
C ALA A 111 -1.33 -30.43 -8.14
N PHE A 112 -1.14 -29.78 -9.29
CA PHE A 112 0.09 -29.79 -10.06
C PHE A 112 1.00 -28.61 -9.73
N SER A 113 2.32 -28.84 -9.72
CA SER A 113 3.34 -27.81 -9.49
C SER A 113 4.20 -27.63 -10.75
N PRO A 114 4.35 -26.40 -11.28
CA PRO A 114 3.80 -25.13 -10.79
C PRO A 114 2.28 -24.99 -11.05
N GLY A 115 1.61 -24.18 -10.22
CA GLY A 115 0.17 -23.92 -10.29
C GLY A 115 -0.23 -22.57 -9.66
N ALA A 116 -1.52 -22.41 -9.33
CA ALA A 116 -2.05 -21.24 -8.64
C ALA A 116 -3.27 -21.63 -7.80
N TYR A 117 -3.05 -21.91 -6.51
CA TYR A 117 -4.05 -22.42 -5.58
C TYR A 117 -4.36 -21.39 -4.52
N ASN A 118 -5.61 -20.93 -4.48
CA ASN A 118 -6.06 -19.80 -3.67
C ASN A 118 -6.64 -20.27 -2.33
N PHE A 119 -6.05 -19.84 -1.22
CA PHE A 119 -6.53 -20.11 0.13
C PHE A 119 -7.00 -18.81 0.78
N GLU A 120 -8.31 -18.61 0.86
CA GLU A 120 -8.91 -17.46 1.53
C GLU A 120 -8.76 -17.58 3.05
N THR A 121 -7.77 -16.88 3.62
CA THR A 121 -7.40 -17.08 5.02
C THR A 121 -8.16 -16.18 5.98
N ASN A 122 -8.35 -14.91 5.61
CA ASN A 122 -8.99 -13.90 6.46
C ASN A 122 -8.44 -13.81 7.90
N LEU A 123 -7.16 -14.13 8.10
CA LEU A 123 -6.50 -14.22 9.41
C LEU A 123 -6.03 -12.84 9.89
N ASN A 124 -6.46 -12.43 11.09
CA ASN A 124 -5.97 -11.22 11.74
C ASN A 124 -4.76 -11.51 12.63
N ILE A 125 -3.62 -10.89 12.34
CA ILE A 125 -2.37 -11.04 13.09
C ILE A 125 -2.06 -9.76 13.86
N SER A 126 -1.89 -9.86 15.19
CA SER A 126 -1.48 -8.75 16.06
C SER A 126 0.03 -8.70 16.33
N SER A 127 0.70 -9.85 16.27
CA SER A 127 2.15 -9.99 16.38
C SER A 127 2.82 -9.71 15.02
N VAL A 128 2.65 -8.49 14.52
CA VAL A 128 3.01 -8.12 13.14
C VAL A 128 4.50 -8.14 12.85
N ASP A 129 5.36 -8.04 13.87
CA ASP A 129 6.83 -8.04 13.74
C ASP A 129 7.46 -9.43 13.96
N THR A 130 6.65 -10.46 14.24
CA THR A 130 7.16 -11.82 14.43
C THR A 130 7.00 -12.63 13.15
N PRO A 131 7.96 -13.50 12.81
CA PRO A 131 7.82 -14.34 11.64
C PRO A 131 6.65 -15.33 11.82
N HIS A 132 5.95 -15.54 10.73
CA HIS A 132 4.95 -16.58 10.57
C HIS A 132 5.43 -17.54 9.50
N VAL A 133 4.98 -18.79 9.57
CA VAL A 133 5.33 -19.83 8.62
C VAL A 133 4.05 -20.31 7.97
N ILE A 134 4.06 -20.42 6.65
CA ILE A 134 3.06 -21.16 5.89
C ILE A 134 3.62 -22.57 5.73
N SER A 135 2.93 -23.55 6.27
CA SER A 135 3.22 -24.97 6.10
C SER A 135 2.24 -25.56 5.09
N LEU A 136 2.76 -26.29 4.12
CA LEU A 136 1.98 -26.97 3.08
C LEU A 136 1.97 -28.46 3.38
N PHE A 137 0.79 -29.07 3.31
CA PHE A 137 0.58 -30.49 3.58
C PHE A 137 -0.13 -31.17 2.40
N ASP A 138 0.12 -32.47 2.25
CA ASP A 138 -0.60 -33.40 1.38
C ASP A 138 -1.63 -34.15 2.22
N TYR A 139 -2.91 -33.93 1.93
CA TYR A 139 -4.03 -34.50 2.65
C TYR A 139 -4.16 -36.00 2.35
N ASN A 140 -4.06 -36.83 3.38
CA ASN A 140 -4.16 -38.29 3.26
C ASN A 140 -5.10 -38.87 4.31
N GLU A 141 -5.79 -39.98 4.03
CA GLU A 141 -6.76 -40.59 4.97
C GLU A 141 -6.16 -41.09 6.30
N VAL A 142 -4.83 -41.18 6.41
CA VAL A 142 -4.14 -41.80 7.56
C VAL A 142 -3.32 -40.78 8.36
N ALA A 143 -2.45 -40.04 7.68
CA ALA A 143 -1.64 -38.98 8.26
C ALA A 143 -1.22 -38.04 7.14
N ASP A 144 -1.41 -36.74 7.33
CA ASP A 144 -1.07 -35.75 6.33
C ASP A 144 0.45 -35.59 6.22
N ASP A 145 0.96 -35.64 5.00
CA ASP A 145 2.40 -35.57 4.73
C ASP A 145 2.84 -34.10 4.59
N HIS A 146 3.84 -33.69 5.35
CA HIS A 146 4.41 -32.35 5.24
C HIS A 146 5.18 -32.19 3.91
N ILE A 147 4.80 -31.20 3.11
CA ILE A 147 5.44 -30.90 1.81
C ILE A 147 6.56 -29.88 1.97
N GLY A 148 6.32 -28.81 2.75
CA GLY A 148 7.31 -27.76 2.93
C GLY A 148 6.83 -26.55 3.71
N ASP A 149 7.79 -25.75 4.14
CA ASP A 149 7.58 -24.53 4.94
C ASP A 149 8.13 -23.31 4.25
N ILE A 150 7.44 -22.19 4.39
CA ILE A 150 7.95 -20.88 3.99
C ILE A 150 7.58 -19.78 4.98
N ALA A 151 8.57 -18.99 5.38
CA ALA A 151 8.37 -17.91 6.34
C ALA A 151 7.99 -16.59 5.66
N PHE A 152 7.16 -15.80 6.34
CA PHE A 152 6.87 -14.42 5.99
C PHE A 152 6.77 -13.54 7.23
N PHE A 153 6.98 -12.25 7.05
CA PHE A 153 6.78 -11.23 8.07
C PHE A 153 5.54 -10.41 7.69
N PRO A 154 4.52 -10.32 8.56
CA PRO A 154 3.33 -9.50 8.28
C PRO A 154 3.67 -8.01 8.07
N TYR A 155 4.68 -7.51 8.78
CA TYR A 155 5.19 -6.16 8.67
C TYR A 155 6.71 -6.12 8.87
N ASN A 156 7.40 -5.46 7.95
CA ASN A 156 8.83 -5.18 8.02
C ASN A 156 9.05 -3.66 7.93
N PRO A 157 9.59 -3.01 8.98
CA PRO A 157 9.89 -1.59 8.94
C PRO A 157 10.78 -1.21 7.76
N GLY A 158 10.37 -0.20 7.00
CA GLY A 158 11.09 0.30 5.82
C GLY A 158 10.70 -0.37 4.50
N GLU A 159 9.90 -1.44 4.54
CA GLU A 159 9.31 -2.06 3.34
C GLU A 159 7.92 -1.50 3.01
N LYS A 160 7.48 -0.43 3.70
CA LYS A 160 6.15 0.18 3.58
C LYS A 160 5.04 -0.83 3.92
N PHE A 161 3.95 -0.81 3.14
CA PHE A 161 2.73 -1.58 3.37
C PHE A 161 2.30 -2.29 2.08
N PRO A 162 3.08 -3.25 1.57
CA PRO A 162 2.76 -3.92 0.32
C PRO A 162 1.47 -4.74 0.45
N ALA A 163 0.52 -4.53 -0.46
CA ALA A 163 -0.72 -5.32 -0.49
C ALA A 163 -0.49 -6.82 -0.79
N LYS A 164 0.68 -7.15 -1.34
CA LYS A 164 1.12 -8.50 -1.67
C LYS A 164 2.64 -8.61 -1.54
N THR A 165 3.11 -9.74 -1.03
CA THR A 165 4.50 -10.20 -1.22
C THR A 165 4.54 -11.55 -1.92
N THR A 166 5.66 -11.83 -2.59
CA THR A 166 5.96 -13.16 -3.15
C THR A 166 7.17 -13.71 -2.43
N ILE A 167 7.01 -14.89 -1.84
CA ILE A 167 8.03 -15.59 -1.07
C ILE A 167 8.36 -16.90 -1.76
N SER A 168 9.65 -17.28 -1.79
CA SER A 168 10.10 -18.56 -2.33
C SER A 168 11.22 -19.14 -1.48
N TYR A 169 11.12 -20.42 -1.11
CA TYR A 169 12.14 -21.15 -0.37
C TYR A 169 12.09 -22.65 -0.68
N GLN A 170 13.24 -23.25 -0.99
CA GLN A 170 13.41 -24.70 -1.25
C GLN A 170 12.37 -25.36 -2.18
N GLY A 171 11.90 -24.64 -3.20
CA GLY A 171 10.92 -25.16 -4.17
C GLY A 171 9.45 -24.88 -3.80
N PHE A 172 9.19 -24.36 -2.60
CA PHE A 172 7.90 -23.78 -2.23
C PHE A 172 7.88 -22.29 -2.59
N GLU A 173 6.92 -21.85 -3.41
CA GLU A 173 6.67 -20.45 -3.75
C GLU A 173 5.21 -20.11 -3.48
N ALA A 174 4.95 -18.97 -2.85
CA ALA A 174 3.61 -18.46 -2.58
C ALA A 174 3.53 -16.93 -2.68
N ASP A 175 2.36 -16.43 -3.08
CA ASP A 175 1.97 -15.04 -2.91
C ASP A 175 1.16 -14.90 -1.62
N VAL A 176 1.46 -13.90 -0.79
CA VAL A 176 0.72 -13.61 0.44
C VAL A 176 0.13 -12.20 0.33
N TYR A 177 -1.17 -12.06 0.57
CA TYR A 177 -1.91 -10.80 0.45
C TYR A 177 -2.24 -10.23 1.83
N PHE A 178 -2.07 -8.93 1.97
CA PHE A 178 -2.18 -8.21 3.23
C PHE A 178 -3.16 -7.05 3.17
N SER A 179 -3.80 -6.78 4.30
CA SER A 179 -4.45 -5.50 4.61
C SER A 179 -3.98 -5.01 5.98
N TYR A 180 -3.61 -3.74 6.07
CA TYR A 180 -3.03 -3.14 7.27
C TYR A 180 -4.08 -2.31 8.01
N GLN A 181 -4.03 -2.29 9.34
CA GLN A 181 -4.90 -1.50 10.21
C GLN A 181 -4.05 -0.76 11.26
N TRP A 182 -4.26 0.55 11.42
CA TRP A 182 -3.46 1.43 12.29
C TRP A 182 -4.27 2.09 13.39
#